data_AF-A0A135LW20-F1
#
_entry.id   AF-A0A135LW20-F1
#
_cell.length_a   1.000
_cell.length_b   1.000
_cell.length_c   1.000
_cell.angle_alpha   90.00
_cell.angle_beta   90.00
_cell.angle_gamma   90.00
#
_symmetry.space_group_name_H-M   'P 1'
#
loop_
_entity.id
_entity.type
_entity.pdbx_description
1 polymer ?
#
loop_
_entity_poly.entity_id
_entity_poly.type
_entity_poly.pdbx_seq_one_letter_code
_entity_poly.pdbx_strand_id
1 'polypeptide(L)'
;MDYNQPLDILHRTQEDVWVDEINKVRINERLCEWVASFHPEKIPCQLHGGFLNGSYNISQKVLFGDGAMWLLRFPRVKSICPEYADEKVVMEVEALSLIRERTSVPVPNIKAWGLAGSNPLGLGPFILKDFIDGVCLNDVFTGGDSRLLKKDIPDSDLEVVYTQIANFMLQIFEINFDRIGSLPTPKTGYSAPIRPLTWKVHEIAQTGGGFLGDRTQGFSTTMEYFQYVINQDSQQLRDQPNSITGRLDGISKYTSLKVLESLIPQFVNVKYENGPFKLICDDFGPSNMIVKSDKDLTIVGVVDLEWAYAGPAQLFGSAPWWLLHDRPVNEEWDFEDGNAPEATKRYFDCLGIFKEALTKEEAKMSRSQETDLPSLVKWSEASGAMWAHMLLSSGFFDSFSFPCMQLRQYMGDQWWRERVNEVEIRPEVNQFVTDKLRDLNDYDKKVDVIEELKSYLDRGQMTRDEVIVAVGGLL
;
A
#
# COMPACT_ATOMS: atom_id res chain seq x y z
N MET A 1 2.29 1.18 -15.99
CA MET A 1 3.66 1.75 -16.08
C MET A 1 4.59 0.67 -15.59
N ASP A 2 5.69 0.42 -16.28
CA ASP A 2 6.60 -0.67 -15.91
C ASP A 2 7.55 -0.22 -14.80
N TYR A 3 7.96 -1.15 -13.93
CA TYR A 3 8.97 -0.87 -12.92
C TYR A 3 10.31 -0.57 -13.58
N ASN A 4 11.14 0.26 -12.95
CA ASN A 4 12.50 0.51 -13.42
C ASN A 4 13.39 -0.71 -13.14
N GLN A 5 13.68 -1.48 -14.20
CA GLN A 5 14.42 -2.74 -14.13
C GLN A 5 15.86 -2.57 -13.61
N PRO A 6 16.64 -1.57 -14.07
CA PRO A 6 17.92 -1.20 -13.47
C PRO A 6 17.89 -1.04 -11.94
N LEU A 7 16.90 -0.29 -11.42
CA LEU A 7 16.73 -0.10 -9.98
C LEU A 7 16.38 -1.43 -9.29
N ASP A 8 15.50 -2.24 -9.86
CA ASP A 8 15.14 -3.56 -9.31
C ASP A 8 16.36 -4.50 -9.23
N ILE A 9 17.25 -4.51 -10.23
CA ILE A 9 18.49 -5.29 -10.19
C ILE A 9 19.40 -4.82 -9.04
N LEU A 10 19.57 -3.49 -8.89
CA LEU A 10 20.35 -2.91 -7.79
C LEU A 10 19.77 -3.33 -6.43
N HIS A 11 18.48 -3.10 -6.24
CA HIS A 11 17.75 -3.39 -5.01
C HIS A 11 17.80 -4.88 -4.64
N ARG A 12 17.61 -5.79 -5.61
CA ARG A 12 17.75 -7.24 -5.37
C ARG A 12 19.16 -7.62 -4.94
N THR A 13 20.18 -7.03 -5.57
CA THR A 13 21.59 -7.30 -5.20
C THR A 13 21.91 -6.82 -3.79
N GLN A 14 21.38 -5.65 -3.39
CA GLN A 14 21.52 -5.12 -2.03
C GLN A 14 20.79 -5.99 -0.99
N GLU A 15 19.59 -6.48 -1.31
CA GLU A 15 18.85 -7.39 -0.46
C GLU A 15 19.60 -8.69 -0.22
N ASP A 16 20.22 -9.29 -1.24
CA ASP A 16 21.01 -10.51 -1.06
C ASP A 16 22.14 -10.31 -0.04
N VAL A 17 22.86 -9.19 -0.11
CA VAL A 17 23.90 -8.84 0.86
C VAL A 17 23.31 -8.68 2.27
N TRP A 18 22.19 -7.97 2.37
CA TRP A 18 21.53 -7.75 3.65
C TRP A 18 20.97 -9.05 4.27
N VAL A 19 20.39 -9.93 3.45
CA VAL A 19 19.92 -11.26 3.89
C VAL A 19 21.07 -12.12 4.39
N ASP A 20 22.24 -12.05 3.75
CA ASP A 20 23.44 -12.73 4.23
C ASP A 20 23.85 -12.21 5.63
N GLU A 21 23.77 -10.90 5.88
CA GLU A 21 24.03 -10.33 7.21
C GLU A 21 23.00 -10.78 8.26
N ILE A 22 21.71 -10.82 7.92
CA ILE A 22 20.68 -11.35 8.83
C ILE A 22 20.98 -12.82 9.16
N ASN A 23 21.32 -13.64 8.16
CA ASN A 23 21.62 -15.04 8.37
C ASN A 23 22.87 -15.24 9.25
N LYS A 24 23.90 -14.40 9.10
CA LYS A 24 25.09 -14.42 9.97
C LYS A 24 24.71 -14.17 11.44
N VAL A 25 23.85 -13.19 11.74
CA VAL A 25 23.42 -12.94 13.13
C VAL A 25 22.45 -13.99 13.67
N ARG A 26 21.70 -14.67 12.80
CA ARG A 26 20.86 -15.83 13.17
C ARG A 26 21.69 -17.03 13.56
N ILE A 27 22.70 -17.38 12.77
CA ILE A 27 23.55 -18.57 12.97
C ILE A 27 24.41 -18.42 14.23
N ASN A 28 24.92 -17.21 14.48
CA ASN A 28 25.80 -16.95 15.62
C ASN A 28 25.06 -16.64 16.93
N GLU A 29 23.77 -16.97 17.04
CA GLU A 29 22.87 -16.76 18.21
C GLU A 29 22.68 -15.30 18.68
N ARG A 30 23.45 -14.34 18.16
CA ARG A 30 23.39 -12.90 18.48
C ARG A 30 21.98 -12.32 18.35
N LEU A 31 21.18 -12.80 17.38
CA LEU A 31 19.80 -12.34 17.21
C LEU A 31 18.94 -12.71 18.43
N CYS A 32 19.04 -13.95 18.91
CA CYS A 32 18.29 -14.42 20.07
C CYS A 32 18.76 -13.74 21.36
N GLU A 33 20.07 -13.57 21.55
CA GLU A 33 20.63 -12.84 22.70
C GLU A 33 20.10 -11.39 22.75
N TRP A 34 20.11 -10.71 21.60
CA TRP A 34 19.59 -9.35 21.49
C TRP A 34 18.08 -9.29 21.73
N VAL A 35 17.30 -10.19 21.14
CA VAL A 35 15.84 -10.25 21.33
C VAL A 35 15.47 -10.56 22.79
N ALA A 36 16.18 -11.50 23.43
CA ALA A 36 15.99 -11.84 24.84
C ALA A 36 16.20 -10.63 25.77
N SER A 37 17.04 -9.67 25.36
CA SER A 37 17.22 -8.42 26.10
C SER A 37 15.96 -7.55 26.17
N PHE A 38 14.96 -7.74 25.30
CA PHE A 38 13.68 -7.02 25.41
C PHE A 38 12.67 -7.73 26.32
N HIS A 39 12.92 -8.98 26.70
CA HIS A 39 12.06 -9.68 27.66
C HIS A 39 12.18 -9.04 29.05
N PRO A 40 11.08 -8.73 29.75
CA PRO A 40 11.13 -8.13 31.09
C PRO A 40 11.98 -8.93 32.07
N GLU A 41 11.87 -10.26 32.01
CA GLU A 41 12.63 -11.20 32.84
C GLU A 41 13.93 -11.71 32.17
N LYS A 42 14.29 -11.18 31.00
CA LYS A 42 15.48 -11.59 30.21
C LYS A 42 15.53 -13.10 29.93
N ILE A 43 14.36 -13.70 29.70
CA ILE A 43 14.23 -15.13 29.41
C ILE A 43 14.87 -15.41 28.05
N PRO A 44 15.71 -16.45 27.92
CA PRO A 44 16.24 -16.87 26.62
C PRO A 44 15.14 -17.26 25.64
N CYS A 45 15.39 -16.99 24.36
CA CYS A 45 14.51 -17.40 23.28
C CYS A 45 15.27 -18.17 22.20
N GLN A 46 14.52 -18.87 21.35
CA GLN A 46 15.03 -19.56 20.17
C GLN A 46 14.24 -19.15 18.93
N LEU A 47 14.88 -19.24 17.77
CA LEU A 47 14.20 -19.03 16.49
C LEU A 47 13.17 -20.14 16.26
N HIS A 48 11.96 -19.77 15.88
CA HIS A 48 10.89 -20.72 15.59
C HIS A 48 10.56 -20.70 14.09
N GLY A 49 10.96 -21.76 13.38
CA GLY A 49 10.77 -21.87 11.94
C GLY A 49 11.66 -20.93 11.10
N GLY A 50 11.40 -20.92 9.79
CA GLY A 50 12.08 -20.05 8.83
C GLY A 50 11.56 -18.61 8.84
N PHE A 51 12.06 -17.79 7.92
CA PHE A 51 11.51 -16.46 7.72
C PHE A 51 10.09 -16.51 7.18
N LEU A 52 9.26 -15.58 7.65
CA LEU A 52 8.03 -15.19 6.97
C LEU A 52 8.37 -13.99 6.08
N ASN A 53 8.20 -14.16 4.78
CA ASN A 53 8.53 -13.13 3.80
C ASN A 53 7.26 -12.44 3.33
N GLY A 54 7.16 -11.14 3.59
CA GLY A 54 6.18 -10.27 2.94
C GLY A 54 6.79 -9.49 1.79
N SER A 55 5.96 -8.68 1.13
CA SER A 55 6.39 -7.77 0.06
C SER A 55 7.40 -6.73 0.57
N TYR A 56 7.15 -6.16 1.74
CA TYR A 56 7.94 -5.05 2.31
C TYR A 56 8.77 -5.41 3.53
N ASN A 57 8.57 -6.58 4.11
CA ASN A 57 9.17 -6.93 5.39
C ASN A 57 9.58 -8.40 5.44
N ILE A 58 10.67 -8.67 6.16
CA ILE A 58 11.07 -10.02 6.56
C ILE A 58 10.78 -10.17 8.05
N SER A 59 10.15 -11.28 8.43
CA SER A 59 9.80 -11.53 9.82
C SER A 59 10.35 -12.86 10.32
N GLN A 60 10.74 -12.89 11.58
CA GLN A 60 11.25 -14.06 12.28
C GLN A 60 10.44 -14.27 13.56
N LYS A 61 9.81 -15.45 13.70
CA LYS A 61 9.19 -15.84 14.96
C LYS A 61 10.28 -16.23 15.97
N VAL A 62 10.08 -15.84 17.21
CA VAL A 62 10.93 -16.20 18.35
C VAL A 62 10.07 -16.81 19.44
N LEU A 63 10.52 -17.92 20.01
CA LEU A 63 9.84 -18.64 21.10
C LEU A 63 10.68 -18.53 22.36
N PHE A 64 10.09 -17.95 23.41
CA PHE A 64 10.72 -17.81 24.71
C PHE A 64 10.54 -19.08 25.56
N GLY A 65 11.42 -19.27 26.54
CA GLY A 65 11.37 -20.43 27.45
C GLY A 65 10.09 -20.54 28.30
N ASP A 66 9.35 -19.45 28.46
CA ASP A 66 8.05 -19.40 29.15
C ASP A 66 6.86 -19.71 28.22
N GLY A 67 7.12 -19.95 26.93
CA GLY A 67 6.12 -20.23 25.91
C GLY A 67 5.59 -18.99 25.17
N ALA A 68 6.02 -17.78 25.54
CA ALA A 68 5.64 -16.58 24.79
C ALA A 68 6.22 -16.62 23.37
N MET A 69 5.42 -16.26 22.37
CA MET A 69 5.86 -16.17 20.98
C MET A 69 5.76 -14.73 20.48
N TRP A 70 6.90 -14.18 20.05
CA TRP A 70 6.95 -12.84 19.46
C TRP A 70 7.39 -12.92 18.00
N LEU A 71 7.05 -11.88 17.25
CA LEU A 71 7.43 -11.69 15.86
C LEU A 71 8.38 -10.49 15.77
N LEU A 72 9.62 -10.76 15.37
CA LEU A 72 10.59 -9.74 15.00
C LEU A 72 10.45 -9.44 13.51
N ARG A 73 10.37 -8.16 13.15
CA ARG A 73 10.15 -7.70 11.77
C ARG A 73 11.16 -6.64 11.39
N PHE A 74 11.73 -6.77 10.20
CA PHE A 74 12.59 -5.77 9.57
C PHE A 74 12.03 -5.37 8.19
N PRO A 75 12.04 -4.07 7.83
CA PRO A 75 11.80 -3.65 6.45
C PRO A 75 12.84 -4.25 5.50
N ARG A 76 12.42 -4.71 4.32
CA ARG A 76 13.30 -5.30 3.31
C ARG A 76 14.05 -4.22 2.55
N VAL A 77 15.35 -4.38 2.38
CA VAL A 77 16.21 -3.39 1.69
C VAL A 77 15.86 -3.30 0.20
N LYS A 78 15.47 -4.40 -0.46
CA LYS A 78 15.04 -4.30 -1.87
C LYS A 78 13.73 -3.57 -2.07
N SER A 79 12.87 -3.55 -1.05
CA SER A 79 11.48 -3.12 -1.19
C SER A 79 11.25 -1.76 -0.57
N ILE A 80 12.08 -1.34 0.37
CA ILE A 80 11.93 -0.09 1.11
C ILE A 80 13.21 0.73 0.96
N CYS A 81 13.06 1.92 0.40
CA CYS A 81 14.11 2.93 0.39
C CYS A 81 14.62 3.21 1.83
N PRO A 82 15.94 3.16 2.09
CA PRO A 82 16.51 3.40 3.42
C PRO A 82 16.08 4.73 4.07
N GLU A 83 15.87 5.79 3.27
CA GLU A 83 15.43 7.10 3.77
C GLU A 83 14.00 7.12 4.33
N TYR A 84 13.19 6.10 4.02
CA TYR A 84 11.81 5.95 4.49
C TYR A 84 11.65 4.81 5.50
N ALA A 85 12.64 3.95 5.68
CA ALA A 85 12.53 2.77 6.53
C ALA A 85 12.20 3.11 8.00
N ASP A 86 12.86 4.14 8.55
CA ASP A 86 12.62 4.62 9.92
C ASP A 86 11.20 5.20 10.06
N GLU A 87 10.81 6.08 9.14
CA GLU A 87 9.47 6.70 9.13
C GLU A 87 8.38 5.63 9.02
N LYS A 88 8.55 4.64 8.14
CA LYS A 88 7.62 3.52 7.97
C LYS A 88 7.41 2.75 9.28
N VAL A 89 8.49 2.39 9.97
CA VAL A 89 8.42 1.66 11.25
C VAL A 89 7.73 2.51 12.32
N VAL A 90 8.08 3.79 12.42
CA VAL A 90 7.47 4.71 13.37
C VAL A 90 5.96 4.85 13.13
N MET A 91 5.52 5.03 11.87
CA MET A 91 4.09 5.17 11.56
C MET A 91 3.30 3.91 11.92
N GLU A 92 3.85 2.70 11.69
CA GLU A 92 3.20 1.45 12.13
C GLU A 92 3.09 1.38 13.66
N VAL A 93 4.13 1.79 14.40
CA VAL A 93 4.12 1.82 15.88
C VAL A 93 3.06 2.78 16.41
N GLU A 94 2.95 3.98 15.84
CA GLU A 94 1.94 4.96 16.23
C GLU A 94 0.52 4.49 15.91
N ALA A 95 0.30 3.93 14.72
CA ALA A 95 -1.00 3.41 14.31
C ALA A 95 -1.48 2.25 15.19
N LEU A 96 -0.62 1.26 15.44
CA LEU A 96 -0.91 0.13 16.33
C LEU A 96 -1.25 0.59 17.75
N SER A 97 -0.50 1.56 18.27
CA SER A 97 -0.72 2.10 19.61
C SER A 97 -2.05 2.87 19.69
N LEU A 98 -2.33 3.72 18.69
CA LEU A 98 -3.54 4.51 18.61
C LEU A 98 -4.79 3.64 18.50
N ILE A 99 -4.77 2.62 17.63
CA ILE A 99 -5.88 1.68 17.45
C ILE A 99 -6.14 0.91 18.75
N ARG A 100 -5.08 0.40 19.41
CA ARG A 100 -5.23 -0.28 20.70
C ARG A 100 -5.87 0.60 21.77
N GLU A 101 -5.48 1.87 21.84
CA GLU A 101 -5.91 2.78 22.89
C GLU A 101 -7.33 3.31 22.69
N ARG A 102 -7.80 3.35 21.43
CA ARG A 102 -9.08 3.98 21.06
C ARG A 102 -10.15 3.01 20.63
N THR A 103 -9.81 1.76 20.35
CA THR A 103 -10.73 0.77 19.76
C THR A 103 -10.60 -0.59 20.44
N SER A 104 -11.51 -1.49 20.12
CA SER A 104 -11.45 -2.93 20.47
C SER A 104 -10.86 -3.80 19.35
N VAL A 105 -10.34 -3.19 18.27
CA VAL A 105 -9.75 -3.93 17.15
C VAL A 105 -8.55 -4.75 17.65
N PRO A 106 -8.48 -6.05 17.35
CA PRO A 106 -7.45 -6.93 17.91
C PRO A 106 -6.10 -6.71 17.22
N VAL A 107 -5.30 -5.76 17.71
CA VAL A 107 -3.96 -5.44 17.17
C VAL A 107 -2.82 -6.01 18.05
N PRO A 108 -1.69 -6.46 17.48
CA PRO A 108 -0.59 -7.11 18.23
C PRO A 108 0.18 -6.16 19.16
N ASN A 109 0.46 -6.56 20.41
CA ASN A 109 1.19 -5.68 21.34
C ASN A 109 2.63 -5.49 20.91
N ILE A 110 3.08 -4.24 20.91
CA ILE A 110 4.46 -3.88 20.64
C ILE A 110 5.27 -4.16 21.90
N LYS A 111 6.34 -4.94 21.76
CA LYS A 111 7.29 -5.27 22.83
C LYS A 111 8.51 -4.36 22.78
N ALA A 112 9.00 -4.11 21.57
CA ALA A 112 10.10 -3.21 21.31
C ALA A 112 10.06 -2.74 19.86
N TRP A 113 10.75 -1.65 19.58
CA TRP A 113 11.00 -1.16 18.23
C TRP A 113 12.29 -0.33 18.28
N GLY A 114 12.84 -0.01 17.11
CA GLY A 114 13.99 0.87 17.03
C GLY A 114 14.25 1.36 15.62
N LEU A 115 14.95 2.49 15.54
CA LEU A 115 15.42 3.09 14.31
C LEU A 115 16.66 2.36 13.78
N ALA A 116 17.00 2.57 12.52
CA ALA A 116 18.16 1.97 11.89
C ALA A 116 19.45 2.24 12.68
N GLY A 117 19.65 3.49 13.08
CA GLY A 117 20.83 3.92 13.83
C GLY A 117 20.89 3.41 15.27
N SER A 118 19.78 2.93 15.84
CA SER A 118 19.75 2.38 17.20
C SER A 118 19.79 0.85 17.25
N ASN A 119 19.74 0.17 16.10
CA ASN A 119 19.84 -1.28 16.02
C ASN A 119 21.32 -1.73 16.10
N PRO A 120 21.77 -2.38 17.20
CA PRO A 120 23.17 -2.78 17.37
C PRO A 120 23.61 -3.90 16.41
N LEU A 121 22.67 -4.55 15.72
CA LEU A 121 22.97 -5.56 14.71
C LEU A 121 23.21 -4.95 13.32
N GLY A 122 22.95 -3.64 13.13
CA GLY A 122 23.14 -2.98 11.84
C GLY A 122 22.16 -3.44 10.75
N LEU A 123 21.04 -4.07 11.13
CA LEU A 123 20.07 -4.65 10.18
C LEU A 123 18.98 -3.68 9.72
N GLY A 124 19.07 -2.39 10.08
CA GLY A 124 18.02 -1.40 9.84
C GLY A 124 17.02 -1.30 11.01
N PRO A 125 15.92 -0.54 10.83
CA PRO A 125 14.92 -0.39 11.87
C PRO A 125 14.13 -1.67 12.06
N PHE A 126 13.46 -1.81 13.19
CA PHE A 126 12.74 -3.04 13.52
C PHE A 126 11.51 -2.80 14.38
N ILE A 127 10.59 -3.76 14.35
CA ILE A 127 9.48 -3.88 15.28
C ILE A 127 9.48 -5.29 15.84
N LEU A 128 9.34 -5.41 17.16
CA LEU A 128 9.13 -6.65 17.88
C LEU A 128 7.75 -6.59 18.52
N LYS A 129 6.86 -7.50 18.13
CA LYS A 129 5.45 -7.52 18.55
C LYS A 129 4.97 -8.92 18.92
N ASP A 130 3.82 -9.04 19.56
CA ASP A 130 3.19 -10.34 19.77
C ASP A 130 3.02 -11.09 18.44
N PHE A 131 3.30 -12.39 18.44
CA PHE A 131 2.84 -13.26 17.37
C PHE A 131 1.38 -13.63 17.62
N ILE A 132 0.52 -13.43 16.62
CA ILE A 132 -0.90 -13.80 16.70
C ILE A 132 -1.07 -15.17 16.03
N ASP A 133 -1.46 -16.17 16.82
CA ASP A 133 -1.78 -17.50 16.32
C ASP A 133 -3.09 -17.49 15.53
N GLY A 134 -3.08 -18.12 14.35
CA GLY A 134 -4.22 -18.24 13.47
C GLY A 134 -3.81 -18.47 12.01
N VAL A 135 -4.73 -18.21 11.09
CA VAL A 135 -4.55 -18.34 9.65
C VAL A 135 -4.81 -16.98 9.00
N CYS A 136 -4.00 -16.58 8.02
CA CYS A 136 -4.27 -15.38 7.24
C CYS A 136 -5.60 -15.56 6.48
N LEU A 137 -6.51 -14.60 6.62
CA LEU A 137 -7.82 -14.65 5.97
C LEU A 137 -7.69 -14.73 4.44
N ASN A 138 -6.67 -14.09 3.87
CA ASN A 138 -6.39 -14.19 2.45
C ASN A 138 -6.08 -15.62 2.00
N ASP A 139 -5.32 -16.39 2.78
CA ASP A 139 -5.00 -17.79 2.44
C ASP A 139 -6.24 -18.70 2.50
N VAL A 140 -7.23 -18.35 3.33
CA VAL A 140 -8.51 -19.07 3.40
C VAL A 140 -9.36 -18.76 2.16
N PHE A 141 -9.48 -17.48 1.80
CA PHE A 141 -10.46 -16.99 0.82
C PHE A 141 -9.92 -16.89 -0.61
N THR A 142 -8.60 -16.95 -0.80
CA THR A 142 -7.94 -16.98 -2.12
C THR A 142 -7.22 -18.30 -2.34
N GLY A 143 -6.82 -18.59 -3.57
CA GLY A 143 -6.05 -19.79 -3.91
C GLY A 143 -6.30 -20.28 -5.33
N GLY A 144 -5.54 -21.31 -5.73
CA GLY A 144 -5.47 -21.75 -7.12
C GLY A 144 -4.61 -20.79 -7.94
N ASP A 145 -4.98 -20.60 -9.22
CA ASP A 145 -4.24 -19.74 -10.16
C ASP A 145 -4.70 -18.26 -10.12
N SER A 146 -5.72 -17.93 -9.31
CA SER A 146 -6.29 -16.59 -9.19
C SER A 146 -5.85 -15.89 -7.91
N ARG A 147 -5.61 -14.58 -7.98
CA ARG A 147 -5.37 -13.73 -6.80
C ARG A 147 -6.66 -13.20 -6.18
N LEU A 148 -7.78 -13.35 -6.88
CA LEU A 148 -9.08 -12.88 -6.44
C LEU A 148 -9.72 -13.84 -5.42
N LEU A 149 -10.74 -13.31 -4.73
CA LEU A 149 -11.66 -14.08 -3.91
C LEU A 149 -12.20 -15.29 -4.68
N LYS A 150 -12.08 -16.48 -4.09
CA LYS A 150 -12.62 -17.73 -4.62
C LYS A 150 -14.12 -17.62 -4.93
N LYS A 151 -14.52 -18.13 -6.10
CA LYS A 151 -15.90 -18.03 -6.60
C LYS A 151 -16.91 -18.83 -5.78
N ASP A 152 -16.45 -19.88 -5.11
CA ASP A 152 -17.27 -20.84 -4.35
C ASP A 152 -17.37 -20.50 -2.85
N ILE A 153 -16.82 -19.36 -2.40
CA ILE A 153 -17.00 -18.90 -1.02
C ILE A 153 -18.48 -18.58 -0.78
N PRO A 154 -19.13 -19.25 0.20
CA PRO A 154 -20.51 -18.97 0.56
C PRO A 154 -20.68 -17.51 1.00
N ASP A 155 -21.78 -16.88 0.58
CA ASP A 155 -22.08 -15.52 1.01
C ASP A 155 -22.21 -15.40 2.54
N SER A 156 -22.60 -16.48 3.24
CA SER A 156 -22.62 -16.52 4.70
C SER A 156 -21.24 -16.32 5.34
N ASP A 157 -20.18 -16.81 4.70
CA ASP A 157 -18.82 -16.68 5.20
C ASP A 157 -18.31 -15.25 4.98
N LEU A 158 -18.67 -14.66 3.83
CA LEU A 158 -18.45 -13.23 3.56
C LEU A 158 -19.21 -12.36 4.57
N GLU A 159 -20.46 -12.67 4.89
CA GLU A 159 -21.26 -11.95 5.88
C GLU A 159 -20.57 -11.95 7.26
N VAL A 160 -20.05 -13.11 7.70
CA VAL A 160 -19.32 -13.23 8.98
C VAL A 160 -18.08 -12.34 9.01
N VAL A 161 -17.28 -12.37 7.95
CA VAL A 161 -16.04 -11.60 7.85
C VAL A 161 -16.34 -10.10 7.70
N TYR A 162 -17.22 -9.72 6.78
CA TYR A 162 -17.56 -8.31 6.52
C TYR A 162 -18.25 -7.66 7.70
N THR A 163 -19.02 -8.39 8.51
CA THR A 163 -19.58 -7.87 9.77
C THR A 163 -18.47 -7.45 10.74
N GLN A 164 -17.43 -8.26 10.90
CA GLN A 164 -16.31 -7.92 11.78
C GLN A 164 -15.49 -6.76 11.23
N ILE A 165 -15.18 -6.77 9.92
CA ILE A 165 -14.44 -5.67 9.28
C ILE A 165 -15.21 -4.35 9.35
N ALA A 166 -16.52 -4.38 9.10
CA ALA A 166 -17.40 -3.22 9.25
C ALA A 166 -17.36 -2.66 10.67
N ASN A 167 -17.43 -3.54 11.67
CA ASN A 167 -17.30 -3.15 13.08
C ASN A 167 -15.96 -2.47 13.37
N PHE A 168 -14.85 -2.99 12.85
CA PHE A 168 -13.52 -2.37 13.00
C PHE A 168 -13.44 -1.02 12.30
N MET A 169 -13.94 -0.92 11.07
CA MET A 169 -13.92 0.32 10.30
C MET A 169 -14.75 1.42 10.97
N LEU A 170 -15.91 1.10 11.56
CA LEU A 170 -16.73 2.05 12.31
C LEU A 170 -15.96 2.63 13.50
N GLN A 171 -15.26 1.78 14.27
CA GLN A 171 -14.44 2.23 15.40
C GLN A 171 -13.24 3.08 14.95
N ILE A 172 -12.53 2.67 13.89
CA ILE A 172 -11.40 3.42 13.35
C ILE A 172 -11.87 4.78 12.80
N PHE A 173 -13.07 4.84 12.21
CA PHE A 173 -13.64 6.08 11.68
C PHE A 173 -13.94 7.12 12.77
N GLU A 174 -14.06 6.74 14.04
CA GLU A 174 -14.22 7.70 15.14
C GLU A 174 -12.91 8.46 15.46
N ILE A 175 -11.76 7.97 14.97
CA ILE A 175 -10.45 8.62 15.18
C ILE A 175 -10.31 9.81 14.23
N ASN A 176 -10.35 11.01 14.82
CA ASN A 176 -10.31 12.28 14.10
C ASN A 176 -8.93 12.97 14.18
N PHE A 177 -8.58 13.65 13.09
CA PHE A 177 -7.43 14.54 12.99
C PHE A 177 -7.84 15.87 12.38
N ASP A 178 -7.12 16.93 12.74
CA ASP A 178 -7.37 18.30 12.28
C ASP A 178 -6.69 18.64 10.96
N ARG A 179 -5.73 17.81 10.52
CA ARG A 179 -4.98 18.00 9.27
C ARG A 179 -4.67 16.67 8.60
N ILE A 180 -4.58 16.66 7.27
CA ILE A 180 -4.06 15.54 6.48
C ILE A 180 -2.53 15.56 6.55
N GLY A 181 -1.93 14.41 6.89
CA GLY A 181 -0.48 14.30 7.08
C GLY A 181 -0.06 13.01 7.75
N SER A 182 1.23 12.90 8.05
CA SER A 182 1.75 11.85 8.93
C SER A 182 1.09 11.89 10.29
N LEU A 183 1.03 10.74 10.95
CA LEU A 183 0.44 10.63 12.27
C LEU A 183 1.26 11.45 13.29
N PRO A 184 0.61 12.06 14.30
CA PRO A 184 1.31 12.54 15.48
C PRO A 184 2.10 11.39 16.12
N THR A 185 3.24 11.71 16.72
CA THR A 185 4.20 10.73 17.24
C THR A 185 4.34 10.72 18.78
N PRO A 186 3.25 10.67 19.58
CA PRO A 186 3.36 10.74 21.03
C PRO A 186 3.98 9.49 21.66
N LYS A 187 4.00 8.34 20.98
CA LYS A 187 4.56 7.09 21.52
C LYS A 187 6.05 6.96 21.23
N THR A 188 6.46 7.40 20.06
CA THR A 188 7.83 7.28 19.56
C THR A 188 8.67 8.53 19.81
N GLY A 189 8.04 9.71 19.90
CA GLY A 189 8.73 11.00 19.98
C GLY A 189 9.50 11.35 18.70
N TYR A 190 9.29 10.60 17.60
CA TYR A 190 10.00 10.79 16.35
C TYR A 190 9.54 12.09 15.67
N SER A 191 10.48 12.89 15.16
CA SER A 191 10.17 14.10 14.40
C SER A 191 9.76 13.73 12.97
N ALA A 192 8.57 13.15 12.81
CA ALA A 192 8.05 12.75 11.50
C ALA A 192 7.89 13.95 10.57
N PRO A 193 8.17 13.79 9.27
CA PRO A 193 7.76 14.78 8.28
C PRO A 193 6.24 14.98 8.31
N ILE A 194 5.77 16.16 7.90
CA ILE A 194 4.34 16.47 7.92
C ILE A 194 3.61 15.76 6.77
N ARG A 195 4.24 15.71 5.60
CA ARG A 195 3.70 15.03 4.41
C ARG A 195 3.60 13.53 4.67
N PRO A 196 2.45 12.88 4.39
CA PRO A 196 2.28 11.47 4.69
C PRO A 196 3.14 10.58 3.78
N LEU A 197 3.79 9.58 4.36
CA LEU A 197 4.36 8.45 3.64
C LEU A 197 3.25 7.43 3.31
N THR A 198 2.51 7.71 2.24
CA THR A 198 1.51 6.80 1.70
C THR A 198 2.17 5.65 0.94
N TRP A 199 1.44 4.56 0.74
CA TRP A 199 1.91 3.44 -0.07
C TRP A 199 2.24 3.88 -1.50
N LYS A 200 1.37 4.72 -2.10
CA LYS A 200 1.61 5.28 -3.43
C LYS A 200 2.92 6.07 -3.53
N VAL A 201 3.18 6.96 -2.57
CA VAL A 201 4.41 7.75 -2.56
C VAL A 201 5.62 6.82 -2.54
N HIS A 202 5.56 5.83 -1.66
CA HIS A 202 6.62 4.86 -1.54
C HIS A 202 6.83 4.07 -2.83
N GLU A 203 5.77 3.52 -3.44
CA GLU A 203 5.85 2.75 -4.68
C GLU A 203 6.44 3.56 -5.83
N ILE A 204 6.00 4.80 -5.99
CA ILE A 204 6.54 5.69 -7.02
C ILE A 204 8.04 5.91 -6.81
N ALA A 205 8.46 6.22 -5.58
CA ALA A 205 9.88 6.42 -5.26
C ALA A 205 10.71 5.15 -5.50
N GLN A 206 10.19 4.00 -5.04
CA GLN A 206 10.88 2.71 -5.15
C GLN A 206 11.06 2.24 -6.59
N THR A 207 10.16 2.65 -7.48
CA THR A 207 10.17 2.28 -8.90
C THR A 207 10.83 3.32 -9.80
N GLY A 208 11.47 4.35 -9.23
CA GLY A 208 12.25 5.35 -9.96
C GLY A 208 11.45 6.57 -10.43
N GLY A 209 10.23 6.77 -9.93
CA GLY A 209 9.53 8.04 -10.02
C GLY A 209 10.15 9.06 -9.06
N GLY A 210 10.40 10.27 -9.55
CA GLY A 210 11.25 11.29 -8.89
C GLY A 210 10.74 11.90 -7.58
N PHE A 211 11.04 13.18 -7.36
CA PHE A 211 10.78 13.88 -6.08
C PHE A 211 9.30 14.20 -5.83
N LEU A 212 8.70 13.55 -4.81
CA LEU A 212 7.26 13.60 -4.51
C LEU A 212 6.85 14.73 -3.55
N GLY A 213 7.27 15.95 -3.86
CA GLY A 213 6.86 17.16 -3.16
C GLY A 213 7.52 17.40 -1.80
N ASP A 214 7.21 18.56 -1.21
CA ASP A 214 7.81 19.04 0.03
C ASP A 214 7.33 18.22 1.25
N ARG A 215 8.26 17.50 1.89
CA ARG A 215 8.00 16.66 3.07
C ARG A 215 7.56 17.46 4.31
N THR A 216 7.73 18.78 4.31
CA THR A 216 7.37 19.65 5.43
C THR A 216 5.94 20.17 5.38
N GLN A 217 5.17 19.86 4.32
CA GLN A 217 3.82 20.36 4.15
C GLN A 217 2.78 19.26 4.37
N GLY A 218 1.70 19.61 5.08
CA GLY A 218 0.48 18.82 5.17
C GLY A 218 -0.66 19.54 4.46
N PHE A 219 -1.84 18.95 4.45
CA PHE A 219 -2.97 19.49 3.70
C PHE A 219 -4.12 19.83 4.64
N SER A 220 -4.69 21.02 4.44
CA SER A 220 -5.79 21.51 5.27
C SER A 220 -7.14 21.13 4.68
N THR A 221 -7.17 20.75 3.39
CA THR A 221 -8.40 20.33 2.72
C THR A 221 -8.22 19.06 1.87
N THR A 222 -9.32 18.39 1.58
CA THR A 222 -9.33 17.19 0.74
C THR A 222 -8.97 17.51 -0.72
N MET A 223 -9.44 18.64 -1.26
CA MET A 223 -9.03 19.11 -2.58
C MET A 223 -7.50 19.28 -2.69
N GLU A 224 -6.88 19.96 -1.71
CA GLU A 224 -5.42 20.14 -1.71
C GLU A 224 -4.69 18.80 -1.73
N TYR A 225 -5.15 17.84 -0.92
CA TYR A 225 -4.57 16.50 -0.89
C TYR A 225 -4.74 15.76 -2.23
N PHE A 226 -5.94 15.78 -2.83
CA PHE A 226 -6.17 15.12 -4.11
C PHE A 226 -5.36 15.74 -5.25
N GLN A 227 -5.16 17.06 -5.26
CA GLN A 227 -4.28 17.70 -6.23
C GLN A 227 -2.81 17.38 -6.01
N TYR A 228 -2.40 17.23 -4.76
CA TYR A 228 -1.08 16.69 -4.45
C TYR A 228 -0.92 15.26 -4.97
N VAL A 229 -1.89 14.38 -4.75
CA VAL A 229 -1.83 12.97 -5.17
C VAL A 229 -1.81 12.82 -6.68
N ILE A 230 -2.70 13.49 -7.44
CA ILE A 230 -2.71 13.38 -8.91
C ILE A 230 -1.46 14.00 -9.56
N ASN A 231 -0.84 14.99 -8.90
CA ASN A 231 0.41 15.55 -9.36
C ASN A 231 1.58 14.56 -9.20
N GLN A 232 1.50 13.59 -8.29
CA GLN A 232 2.49 12.50 -8.21
C GLN A 232 2.46 11.65 -9.48
N ASP A 233 1.27 11.27 -9.97
CA ASP A 233 1.13 10.54 -11.23
C ASP A 233 1.69 11.35 -12.40
N SER A 234 1.44 12.66 -12.39
CA SER A 234 1.96 13.57 -13.43
C SER A 234 3.47 13.71 -13.38
N GLN A 235 4.06 13.74 -12.17
CA GLN A 235 5.51 13.75 -11.98
C GLN A 235 6.13 12.43 -12.42
N GLN A 236 5.58 11.31 -11.98
CA GLN A 236 6.05 9.98 -12.39
C GLN A 236 6.02 9.83 -13.91
N LEU A 237 4.91 10.18 -14.56
CA LEU A 237 4.78 10.12 -16.02
C LEU A 237 5.84 10.96 -16.74
N ARG A 238 6.21 12.12 -16.19
CA ARG A 238 7.27 12.98 -16.75
C ARG A 238 8.66 12.43 -16.47
N ASP A 239 8.96 12.18 -15.22
CA ASP A 239 10.32 12.06 -14.71
C ASP A 239 10.86 10.62 -14.80
N GLN A 240 9.98 9.62 -14.73
CA GLN A 240 10.39 8.23 -14.89
C GLN A 240 10.68 7.95 -16.38
N PRO A 241 11.89 7.52 -16.77
CA PRO A 241 12.26 7.36 -18.19
C PRO A 241 11.37 6.38 -18.96
N ASN A 242 11.04 5.24 -18.33
CA ASN A 242 10.22 4.16 -18.89
C ASN A 242 8.73 4.25 -18.53
N SER A 243 8.22 5.46 -18.27
CA SER A 243 6.80 5.65 -17.94
C SER A 243 5.85 5.38 -19.11
N ILE A 244 6.36 5.28 -20.34
CA ILE A 244 5.62 4.95 -21.55
C ILE A 244 6.22 3.75 -22.27
N THR A 245 5.41 2.99 -22.99
CA THR A 245 5.86 1.86 -23.85
C THR A 245 5.86 2.21 -25.33
N GLY A 246 5.38 3.40 -25.70
CA GLY A 246 5.35 3.87 -27.07
C GLY A 246 4.50 5.14 -27.24
N ARG A 247 4.38 5.62 -28.48
CA ARG A 247 3.68 6.87 -28.77
C ARG A 247 2.21 6.85 -28.34
N LEU A 248 1.47 5.82 -28.71
CA LEU A 248 0.04 5.70 -28.41
C LEU A 248 -0.22 5.59 -26.92
N ASP A 249 0.58 4.79 -26.22
CA ASP A 249 0.53 4.66 -24.76
C ASP A 249 0.83 6.00 -24.06
N GLY A 250 1.87 6.71 -24.50
CA GLY A 250 2.21 8.03 -23.96
C GLY A 250 1.13 9.09 -24.15
N ILE A 251 0.50 9.12 -25.34
CA ILE A 251 -0.68 9.98 -25.58
C ILE A 251 -1.79 9.59 -24.62
N SER A 252 -2.17 8.31 -24.59
CA SER A 252 -3.31 7.80 -23.82
C SER A 252 -3.18 8.09 -22.32
N LYS A 253 -2.01 7.82 -21.73
CA LYS A 253 -1.72 8.11 -20.32
C LYS A 253 -1.80 9.60 -20.03
N TYR A 254 -1.13 10.43 -20.85
CA TYR A 254 -1.12 11.88 -20.64
C TYR A 254 -2.53 12.47 -20.71
N THR A 255 -3.29 12.14 -21.75
CA THR A 255 -4.63 12.68 -21.95
C THR A 255 -5.59 12.20 -20.87
N SER A 256 -5.56 10.91 -20.53
CA SER A 256 -6.46 10.34 -19.52
C SER A 256 -6.15 10.88 -18.12
N LEU A 257 -4.87 11.10 -17.80
CA LEU A 257 -4.47 11.73 -16.55
C LEU A 257 -4.95 13.19 -16.46
N LYS A 258 -4.88 13.95 -17.55
CA LYS A 258 -5.42 15.31 -17.61
C LYS A 258 -6.94 15.35 -17.49
N VAL A 259 -7.65 14.37 -18.04
CA VAL A 259 -9.09 14.23 -17.85
C VAL A 259 -9.39 13.94 -16.37
N LEU A 260 -8.69 12.98 -15.75
CA LEU A 260 -8.85 12.66 -14.33
C LEU A 260 -8.57 13.87 -13.41
N GLU A 261 -7.48 14.60 -13.66
CA GLU A 261 -7.13 15.84 -12.95
C GLU A 261 -8.25 16.88 -13.03
N SER A 262 -8.91 17.02 -14.19
CA SER A 262 -10.04 17.95 -14.37
C SER A 262 -11.31 17.53 -13.63
N LEU A 263 -11.44 16.26 -13.28
CA LEU A 263 -12.61 15.70 -12.59
C LEU A 263 -12.52 15.76 -11.07
N ILE A 264 -11.32 15.97 -10.50
CA ILE A 264 -11.09 16.00 -9.05
C ILE A 264 -12.13 16.84 -8.29
N PRO A 265 -12.50 18.07 -8.72
CA PRO A 265 -13.49 18.86 -8.00
C PRO A 265 -14.88 18.22 -7.86
N GLN A 266 -15.24 17.31 -8.78
CA GLN A 266 -16.54 16.62 -8.76
C GLN A 266 -16.58 15.48 -7.74
N PHE A 267 -15.41 14.96 -7.35
CA PHE A 267 -15.26 13.86 -6.40
C PHE A 267 -14.88 14.33 -4.98
N VAL A 268 -15.04 15.62 -4.71
CA VAL A 268 -14.90 16.19 -3.36
C VAL A 268 -16.28 16.31 -2.72
N ASN A 269 -16.48 15.56 -1.64
CA ASN A 269 -17.65 15.67 -0.78
C ASN A 269 -17.51 16.93 0.08
N VAL A 270 -18.33 17.94 -0.24
CA VAL A 270 -18.31 19.25 0.43
C VAL A 270 -18.45 19.15 1.95
N LYS A 271 -19.15 18.13 2.48
CA LYS A 271 -19.30 17.91 3.92
C LYS A 271 -17.96 17.60 4.62
N TYR A 272 -17.02 16.97 3.91
CA TYR A 272 -15.74 16.50 4.47
C TYR A 272 -14.52 17.21 3.88
N GLU A 273 -14.72 18.28 3.11
CA GLU A 273 -13.62 19.01 2.47
C GLU A 273 -12.60 19.50 3.50
N ASN A 274 -13.05 20.05 4.62
CA ASN A 274 -12.20 20.60 5.69
C ASN A 274 -12.08 19.65 6.90
N GLY A 275 -12.37 18.36 6.72
CA GLY A 275 -12.34 17.35 7.78
C GLY A 275 -13.69 17.11 8.49
N PRO A 276 -13.69 16.40 9.63
CA PRO A 276 -12.50 15.84 10.28
C PRO A 276 -11.82 14.78 9.42
N PHE A 277 -10.49 14.72 9.48
CA PHE A 277 -9.69 13.72 8.78
C PHE A 277 -9.59 12.44 9.60
N LYS A 278 -9.29 11.32 8.95
CA LYS A 278 -9.42 9.96 9.50
C LYS A 278 -8.10 9.21 9.46
N LEU A 279 -7.95 8.21 10.32
CA LEU A 279 -6.85 7.25 10.24
C LEU A 279 -7.06 6.37 9.01
N ILE A 280 -6.21 6.53 8.00
CA ILE A 280 -6.16 5.69 6.81
C ILE A 280 -4.93 4.81 6.90
N CYS A 281 -5.08 3.56 6.49
CA CYS A 281 -3.98 2.63 6.26
C CYS A 281 -4.18 2.06 4.86
N ASP A 282 -3.28 2.38 3.94
CA ASP A 282 -3.41 1.96 2.54
C ASP A 282 -3.41 0.43 2.39
N ASP A 283 -2.81 -0.29 3.34
CA ASP A 283 -2.74 -1.75 3.35
C ASP A 283 -3.81 -2.40 4.26
N PHE A 284 -4.85 -1.65 4.67
CA PHE A 284 -5.94 -2.22 5.45
C PHE A 284 -6.82 -3.11 4.57
N GLY A 285 -6.80 -4.42 4.82
CA GLY A 285 -7.61 -5.39 4.09
C GLY A 285 -7.41 -6.84 4.57
N PRO A 286 -8.09 -7.81 3.95
CA PRO A 286 -8.08 -9.22 4.35
C PRO A 286 -6.70 -9.90 4.35
N SER A 287 -5.74 -9.43 3.54
CA SER A 287 -4.33 -9.87 3.56
C SER A 287 -3.67 -9.69 4.93
N ASN A 288 -4.12 -8.69 5.68
CA ASN A 288 -3.56 -8.29 6.96
C ASN A 288 -4.50 -8.62 8.14
N MET A 289 -5.38 -9.60 7.94
CA MET A 289 -6.30 -10.10 8.97
C MET A 289 -6.04 -11.58 9.26
N ILE A 290 -5.94 -11.91 10.54
CA ILE A 290 -5.72 -13.27 11.03
C ILE A 290 -7.02 -13.78 11.63
N VAL A 291 -7.53 -14.89 11.10
CA VAL A 291 -8.68 -15.61 11.67
C VAL A 291 -8.22 -16.77 12.54
N LYS A 292 -9.06 -17.16 13.48
CA LYS A 292 -8.75 -18.22 14.45
C LYS A 292 -8.48 -19.58 13.78
N SER A 293 -9.20 -19.91 12.71
CA SER A 293 -8.93 -21.07 11.85
C SER A 293 -9.66 -20.97 10.50
N ASP A 294 -9.45 -21.94 9.61
CA ASP A 294 -10.20 -22.12 8.36
C ASP A 294 -11.72 -22.37 8.56
N LYS A 295 -12.13 -22.80 9.76
CA LYS A 295 -13.53 -23.08 10.12
C LYS A 295 -14.16 -22.06 11.06
N ASP A 296 -13.33 -21.31 11.77
CA ASP A 296 -13.75 -20.27 12.72
C ASP A 296 -13.16 -18.94 12.22
N LEU A 297 -13.97 -18.25 11.42
CA LEU A 297 -13.63 -17.00 10.74
C LEU A 297 -13.64 -15.78 11.68
N THR A 298 -13.59 -15.99 13.00
CA THR A 298 -13.40 -14.91 13.97
C THR A 298 -12.02 -14.28 13.76
N ILE A 299 -11.98 -12.98 13.47
CA ILE A 299 -10.73 -12.22 13.31
C ILE A 299 -10.13 -11.98 14.69
N VAL A 300 -8.95 -12.56 14.91
CA VAL A 300 -8.17 -12.48 16.16
C VAL A 300 -6.95 -11.58 16.03
N GLY A 301 -6.67 -11.07 14.83
CA GLY A 301 -5.57 -10.17 14.56
C GLY A 301 -5.82 -9.26 13.37
N VAL A 302 -5.61 -7.96 13.55
CA VAL A 302 -5.38 -6.99 12.47
C VAL A 302 -3.92 -6.58 12.57
N VAL A 303 -3.13 -6.98 11.58
CA VAL A 303 -1.67 -6.81 11.56
C VAL A 303 -1.29 -5.81 10.47
N ASP A 304 0.02 -5.57 10.34
CA ASP A 304 0.62 -4.87 9.20
C ASP A 304 -0.07 -3.54 8.82
N LEU A 305 -0.26 -2.70 9.83
CA LEU A 305 -0.79 -1.34 9.70
C LEU A 305 0.29 -0.35 9.24
N GLU A 306 1.07 -0.76 8.23
CA GLU A 306 2.03 0.09 7.55
C GLU A 306 1.33 1.07 6.60
N TRP A 307 2.01 2.16 6.23
CA TRP A 307 1.44 3.22 5.39
C TRP A 307 0.21 3.88 6.03
N ALA A 308 0.22 3.99 7.36
CA ALA A 308 -0.83 4.65 8.12
C ALA A 308 -0.61 6.16 8.21
N TYR A 309 -1.66 6.93 7.96
CA TYR A 309 -1.61 8.40 7.95
C TYR A 309 -2.98 9.01 8.27
N ALA A 310 -3.02 10.31 8.53
CA ALA A 310 -4.25 11.08 8.64
C ALA A 310 -4.68 11.55 7.24
N GLY A 311 -5.87 11.16 6.76
CA GLY A 311 -6.33 11.44 5.41
C GLY A 311 -7.83 11.76 5.28
N PRO A 312 -8.31 12.06 4.06
CA PRO A 312 -9.71 12.45 3.83
C PRO A 312 -10.72 11.42 4.33
N ALA A 313 -11.76 11.86 5.04
CA ALA A 313 -12.82 10.97 5.51
C ALA A 313 -13.53 10.24 4.36
N GLN A 314 -13.72 10.93 3.23
CA GLN A 314 -14.33 10.33 2.04
C GLN A 314 -13.47 9.26 1.38
N LEU A 315 -12.14 9.31 1.57
CA LEU A 315 -11.25 8.28 1.06
C LEU A 315 -11.37 7.02 1.92
N PHE A 316 -11.39 7.16 3.25
CA PHE A 316 -11.67 6.05 4.17
C PHE A 316 -13.07 5.45 3.93
N GLY A 317 -14.07 6.31 3.75
CA GLY A 317 -15.47 5.92 3.56
C GLY A 317 -15.86 5.61 2.13
N SER A 318 -14.91 5.26 1.26
CA SER A 318 -15.22 4.79 -0.09
C SER A 318 -15.52 3.30 -0.13
N ALA A 319 -16.24 2.85 -1.16
CA ALA A 319 -16.39 1.43 -1.44
C ALA A 319 -15.00 0.74 -1.44
N PRO A 320 -14.79 -0.30 -0.63
CA PRO A 320 -13.43 -0.82 -0.44
C PRO A 320 -12.90 -1.54 -1.68
N TRP A 321 -11.65 -1.24 -2.05
CA TRP A 321 -10.97 -1.92 -3.15
C TRP A 321 -10.71 -3.41 -2.85
N TRP A 322 -10.56 -3.78 -1.58
CA TRP A 322 -10.15 -5.12 -1.14
C TRP A 322 -11.29 -6.16 -1.11
N LEU A 323 -12.50 -5.83 -1.58
CA LEU A 323 -13.65 -6.75 -1.54
C LEU A 323 -13.42 -8.07 -2.28
N LEU A 324 -12.54 -8.08 -3.29
CA LEU A 324 -12.09 -9.31 -3.96
C LEU A 324 -10.67 -9.71 -3.58
N HIS A 325 -10.18 -9.22 -2.44
CA HIS A 325 -8.88 -9.54 -1.85
C HIS A 325 -7.64 -9.08 -2.64
N ASP A 326 -7.84 -8.43 -3.79
CA ASP A 326 -6.75 -7.84 -4.56
C ASP A 326 -7.08 -6.40 -5.00
N ARG A 327 -6.03 -5.61 -5.25
CA ARG A 327 -6.19 -4.28 -5.84
C ARG A 327 -6.59 -4.45 -7.31
N PRO A 328 -7.52 -3.64 -7.83
CA PRO A 328 -8.02 -3.75 -9.21
C PRO A 328 -7.05 -3.18 -10.26
N VAL A 329 -5.82 -3.70 -10.25
CA VAL A 329 -4.68 -3.23 -11.06
C VAL A 329 -3.95 -4.39 -11.76
N ASN A 330 -4.58 -5.56 -11.84
CA ASN A 330 -4.01 -6.74 -12.47
C ASN A 330 -4.83 -7.21 -13.69
N GLU A 331 -4.28 -8.14 -14.47
CA GLU A 331 -4.90 -8.66 -15.69
C GLU A 331 -6.26 -9.36 -15.48
N GLU A 332 -6.53 -9.95 -14.31
CA GLU A 332 -7.83 -10.53 -13.96
C GLU A 332 -8.93 -9.47 -13.82
N TRP A 333 -8.55 -8.20 -13.73
CA TRP A 333 -9.46 -7.05 -13.75
C TRP A 333 -9.57 -6.39 -15.13
N ASP A 334 -8.81 -6.84 -16.13
CA ASP A 334 -8.80 -6.21 -17.44
C ASP A 334 -10.11 -6.45 -18.19
N PHE A 335 -10.44 -5.49 -19.05
CA PHE A 335 -11.59 -5.59 -19.94
C PHE A 335 -11.19 -6.35 -21.20
N GLU A 336 -11.92 -7.41 -21.52
CA GLU A 336 -11.72 -8.18 -22.76
C GLU A 336 -12.73 -7.72 -23.82
N ASP A 337 -12.23 -7.23 -24.96
CA ASP A 337 -13.03 -6.74 -26.09
C ASP A 337 -14.11 -5.69 -25.67
N GLY A 338 -13.78 -4.87 -24.67
CA GLY A 338 -14.67 -3.84 -24.13
C GLY A 338 -15.74 -4.35 -23.16
N ASN A 339 -15.74 -5.63 -22.83
CA ASN A 339 -16.62 -6.23 -21.83
C ASN A 339 -15.93 -6.21 -20.46
N ALA A 340 -16.69 -5.89 -19.42
CA ALA A 340 -16.19 -5.93 -18.05
C ALA A 340 -15.93 -7.38 -17.63
N PRO A 341 -14.88 -7.66 -16.83
CA PRO A 341 -14.57 -9.01 -16.39
C PRO A 341 -15.67 -9.56 -15.47
N GLU A 342 -15.75 -10.89 -15.33
CA GLU A 342 -16.68 -11.55 -14.39
C GLU A 342 -16.50 -11.05 -12.95
N ALA A 343 -15.26 -10.68 -12.59
CA ALA A 343 -14.90 -10.05 -11.32
C ALA A 343 -15.74 -8.81 -11.02
N THR A 344 -16.17 -8.04 -12.04
CA THR A 344 -17.02 -6.85 -11.89
C THR A 344 -18.31 -7.17 -11.14
N LYS A 345 -19.02 -8.22 -11.57
CA LYS A 345 -20.29 -8.59 -10.97
C LYS A 345 -20.07 -9.05 -9.52
N ARG A 346 -19.07 -9.92 -9.30
CA ARG A 346 -18.75 -10.42 -7.96
C ARG A 346 -18.32 -9.30 -7.01
N TYR A 347 -17.62 -8.28 -7.50
CA TYR A 347 -17.28 -7.09 -6.73
C TYR A 347 -18.55 -6.37 -6.23
N PHE A 348 -19.53 -6.13 -7.10
CA PHE A 348 -20.79 -5.49 -6.70
C PHE A 348 -21.64 -6.36 -5.77
N ASP A 349 -21.66 -7.69 -5.98
CA ASP A 349 -22.32 -8.62 -5.06
C ASP A 349 -21.69 -8.53 -3.66
N CYS A 350 -20.36 -8.55 -3.58
CA CYS A 350 -19.62 -8.37 -2.31
C CYS A 350 -19.85 -6.99 -1.69
N LEU A 351 -19.90 -5.93 -2.50
CA LEU A 351 -20.19 -4.57 -2.04
C LEU A 351 -21.59 -4.48 -1.44
N GLY A 352 -22.57 -5.21 -2.00
CA GLY A 352 -23.91 -5.35 -1.44
C GLY A 352 -23.87 -5.93 -0.02
N ILE A 353 -23.24 -7.09 0.14
CA ILE A 353 -23.07 -7.77 1.44
C ILE A 353 -22.36 -6.85 2.44
N PHE A 354 -21.27 -6.20 2.03
CA PHE A 354 -20.52 -5.29 2.89
C PHE A 354 -21.34 -4.08 3.34
N LYS A 355 -22.08 -3.42 2.44
CA LYS A 355 -22.96 -2.27 2.79
C LYS A 355 -24.05 -2.68 3.77
N GLU A 356 -24.60 -3.88 3.63
CA GLU A 356 -25.58 -4.41 4.59
C GLU A 356 -24.95 -4.67 5.96
N ALA A 357 -23.81 -5.35 6.00
CA ALA A 357 -23.06 -5.61 7.23
C ALA A 357 -22.73 -4.29 7.95
N LEU A 358 -22.23 -3.30 7.19
CA LEU A 358 -21.88 -1.98 7.69
C LEU A 358 -23.09 -1.21 8.25
N THR A 359 -24.23 -1.26 7.56
CA THR A 359 -25.48 -0.63 8.06
C THR A 359 -26.00 -1.34 9.33
N LYS A 360 -25.92 -2.69 9.37
CA LYS A 360 -26.35 -3.49 10.52
C LYS A 360 -25.46 -3.25 11.75
N GLU A 361 -24.15 -3.11 11.56
CA GLU A 361 -23.21 -2.81 12.65
C GLU A 361 -23.38 -1.38 13.17
N GLU A 362 -23.53 -0.39 12.29
CA GLU A 362 -23.77 1.00 12.72
C GLU A 362 -25.06 1.10 13.57
N ALA A 363 -26.13 0.39 13.19
CA ALA A 363 -27.38 0.40 13.95
C ALA A 363 -27.25 -0.20 15.37
N LYS A 364 -26.18 -0.94 15.67
CA LYS A 364 -25.88 -1.45 17.01
C LYS A 364 -25.14 -0.43 17.88
N MET A 365 -24.55 0.60 17.27
CA MET A 365 -23.82 1.65 17.98
C MET A 365 -24.80 2.57 18.72
N SER A 366 -24.33 3.23 19.78
CA SER A 366 -25.16 4.21 20.48
C SER A 366 -25.40 5.44 19.60
N ARG A 367 -26.53 6.15 19.76
CA ARG A 367 -26.84 7.36 18.98
C ARG A 367 -25.76 8.46 19.05
N SER A 368 -24.93 8.48 20.10
CA SER A 368 -23.80 9.39 20.24
C SER A 368 -22.56 8.99 19.42
N GLN A 369 -22.57 7.78 18.85
CA GLN A 369 -21.49 7.16 18.08
C GLN A 369 -21.93 6.80 16.65
N GLU A 370 -23.15 7.17 16.24
CA GLU A 370 -23.58 7.02 14.86
C GLU A 370 -22.59 7.75 13.95
N THR A 371 -22.00 7.01 13.03
CA THR A 371 -21.03 7.55 12.08
C THR A 371 -21.75 7.95 10.80
N ASP A 372 -21.04 8.64 9.91
CA ASP A 372 -21.52 8.86 8.55
C ASP A 372 -20.89 7.85 7.57
N LEU A 373 -20.18 6.83 8.07
CA LEU A 373 -19.39 5.92 7.25
C LEU A 373 -20.25 5.16 6.22
N PRO A 374 -21.42 4.56 6.57
CA PRO A 374 -22.23 3.86 5.58
C PRO A 374 -22.83 4.82 4.54
N SER A 375 -23.10 6.07 4.95
CA SER A 375 -23.56 7.12 4.04
C SER A 375 -22.46 7.55 3.07
N LEU A 376 -21.22 7.64 3.51
CA LEU A 376 -20.05 7.89 2.64
C LEU A 376 -19.85 6.77 1.63
N VAL A 377 -19.97 5.49 2.05
CA VAL A 377 -19.81 4.35 1.14
C VAL A 377 -20.88 4.40 0.04
N LYS A 378 -22.15 4.60 0.41
CA LYS A 378 -23.27 4.77 -0.54
C LYS A 378 -23.07 5.97 -1.46
N TRP A 379 -22.59 7.09 -0.93
CA TRP A 379 -22.28 8.28 -1.72
C TRP A 379 -21.16 8.00 -2.74
N SER A 380 -20.10 7.31 -2.33
CA SER A 380 -18.95 7.01 -3.20
C SER A 380 -19.33 6.15 -4.40
N GLU A 381 -20.26 5.20 -4.21
CA GLU A 381 -20.82 4.37 -5.27
C GLU A 381 -21.74 5.19 -6.19
N ALA A 382 -22.68 5.95 -5.63
CA ALA A 382 -23.66 6.72 -6.41
C ALA A 382 -23.03 7.86 -7.23
N SER A 383 -21.96 8.46 -6.71
CA SER A 383 -21.23 9.57 -7.35
C SER A 383 -20.11 9.11 -8.29
N GLY A 384 -19.79 7.82 -8.32
CA GLY A 384 -18.61 7.30 -9.01
C GLY A 384 -17.27 7.65 -8.34
N ALA A 385 -17.28 8.39 -7.22
CA ALA A 385 -16.07 8.80 -6.51
C ALA A 385 -15.21 7.63 -6.04
N MET A 386 -15.81 6.46 -5.75
CA MET A 386 -15.04 5.26 -5.40
C MET A 386 -13.98 4.90 -6.46
N TRP A 387 -14.29 5.07 -7.74
CA TRP A 387 -13.36 4.75 -8.83
C TRP A 387 -12.22 5.76 -8.90
N ALA A 388 -12.54 7.06 -8.78
CA ALA A 388 -11.53 8.11 -8.74
C ALA A 388 -10.60 7.94 -7.53
N HIS A 389 -11.14 7.59 -6.36
CA HIS A 389 -10.35 7.34 -5.15
C HIS A 389 -9.43 6.12 -5.28
N MET A 390 -9.87 5.04 -5.94
CA MET A 390 -9.01 3.89 -6.25
C MET A 390 -7.85 4.27 -7.17
N LEU A 391 -8.11 5.09 -8.20
CA LEU A 391 -7.07 5.59 -9.10
C LEU A 391 -6.07 6.47 -8.33
N LEU A 392 -6.56 7.40 -7.51
CA LEU A 392 -5.72 8.28 -6.68
C LEU A 392 -4.86 7.49 -5.70
N SER A 393 -5.34 6.35 -5.20
CA SER A 393 -4.62 5.52 -4.21
C SER A 393 -3.74 4.42 -4.84
N SER A 394 -3.64 4.38 -6.17
CA SER A 394 -2.82 3.42 -6.91
C SER A 394 -1.43 4.00 -7.21
N GLY A 395 -0.39 3.15 -7.17
CA GLY A 395 1.01 3.54 -7.41
C GLY A 395 1.32 3.92 -8.86
N PHE A 396 0.46 3.53 -9.79
CA PHE A 396 0.61 3.82 -11.21
C PHE A 396 -0.76 4.05 -11.85
N PHE A 397 -0.89 5.18 -12.54
CA PHE A 397 -2.06 5.43 -13.37
C PHE A 397 -2.01 4.59 -14.65
N ASP A 398 -3.10 3.87 -14.91
CA ASP A 398 -3.34 3.14 -16.14
C ASP A 398 -4.77 3.43 -16.64
N SER A 399 -4.86 3.93 -17.87
CA SER A 399 -6.12 4.26 -18.53
C SER A 399 -7.01 3.05 -18.84
N PHE A 400 -6.44 1.84 -18.83
CA PHE A 400 -7.15 0.58 -19.05
C PHE A 400 -7.47 -0.17 -17.77
N SER A 401 -6.95 0.28 -16.62
CA SER A 401 -7.27 -0.33 -15.33
C SER A 401 -8.77 -0.35 -15.08
N PHE A 402 -9.21 -1.37 -14.35
CA PHE A 402 -10.61 -1.54 -14.01
C PHE A 402 -11.27 -0.28 -13.40
N PRO A 403 -10.68 0.43 -12.42
CA PRO A 403 -11.27 1.66 -11.91
C PRO A 403 -11.38 2.76 -12.97
N CYS A 404 -10.40 2.88 -13.88
CA CYS A 404 -10.47 3.88 -14.94
C CYS A 404 -11.57 3.56 -15.95
N MET A 405 -11.71 2.30 -16.33
CA MET A 405 -12.77 1.84 -17.23
C MET A 405 -14.17 2.02 -16.61
N GLN A 406 -14.33 1.70 -15.33
CA GLN A 406 -15.58 1.93 -14.60
C GLN A 406 -15.90 3.43 -14.47
N LEU A 407 -14.91 4.27 -14.16
CA LEU A 407 -15.07 5.72 -14.12
C LEU A 407 -15.48 6.28 -15.48
N ARG A 408 -14.86 5.80 -16.56
CA ARG A 408 -15.20 6.18 -17.94
C ARG A 408 -16.64 5.80 -18.30
N GLN A 409 -17.09 4.61 -17.92
CA GLN A 409 -18.48 4.19 -18.12
C GLN A 409 -19.44 5.08 -17.32
N TYR A 410 -19.10 5.42 -16.07
CA TYR A 410 -19.89 6.31 -15.22
C TYR A 410 -20.04 7.72 -15.83
N MET A 411 -18.93 8.32 -16.28
CA MET A 411 -18.95 9.66 -16.89
C MET A 411 -19.60 9.67 -18.28
N GLY A 412 -19.69 8.52 -18.93
CA GLY A 412 -20.19 8.36 -20.28
C GLY A 412 -19.07 8.30 -21.31
N ASP A 413 -19.06 7.21 -22.09
CA ASP A 413 -18.05 6.89 -23.08
C ASP A 413 -17.80 7.99 -24.12
N GLN A 414 -18.89 8.63 -24.59
CA GLN A 414 -18.80 9.71 -25.55
C GLN A 414 -18.15 10.96 -24.92
N TRP A 415 -18.59 11.35 -23.73
CA TRP A 415 -18.04 12.49 -23.01
C TRP A 415 -16.55 12.29 -22.74
N TRP A 416 -16.14 11.10 -22.31
CA TRP A 416 -14.73 10.80 -22.05
C TRP A 416 -13.88 10.93 -23.32
N ARG A 417 -14.33 10.34 -24.43
CA ARG A 417 -13.62 10.44 -25.72
C ARG A 417 -13.50 11.88 -26.21
N GLU A 418 -14.55 12.69 -26.07
CA GLU A 418 -14.51 14.11 -26.44
C GLU A 418 -13.44 14.86 -25.63
N ARG A 419 -13.37 14.63 -24.30
CA ARG A 419 -12.36 15.24 -23.44
C ARG A 419 -10.93 14.79 -23.72
N VAL A 420 -10.73 13.50 -23.98
CA VAL A 420 -9.44 12.97 -24.41
C VAL A 420 -8.98 13.64 -25.71
N ASN A 421 -9.87 13.71 -26.71
CA ASN A 421 -9.57 14.34 -28.01
C ASN A 421 -9.24 15.83 -27.86
N GLU A 422 -9.94 16.57 -26.98
CA GLU A 422 -9.66 17.98 -26.68
C GLU A 422 -8.25 18.20 -26.10
N VAL A 423 -7.73 17.23 -25.34
CA VAL A 423 -6.37 17.28 -24.78
C VAL A 423 -5.35 16.81 -25.82
N GLU A 424 -5.63 15.74 -26.55
CA GLU A 424 -4.72 15.12 -27.52
C GLU A 424 -4.25 16.08 -28.61
N ILE A 425 -5.15 16.94 -29.12
CA ILE A 425 -4.83 17.90 -30.19
C ILE A 425 -3.88 19.03 -29.76
N ARG A 426 -3.59 19.15 -28.46
CA ARG A 426 -2.72 20.22 -27.96
C ARG A 426 -1.26 19.97 -28.36
N PRO A 427 -0.53 20.99 -28.85
CA PRO A 427 0.86 20.83 -29.27
C PRO A 427 1.78 20.26 -28.19
N GLU A 428 1.51 20.58 -26.92
CA GLU A 428 2.26 20.10 -25.76
C GLU A 428 2.27 18.57 -25.64
N VAL A 429 1.20 17.86 -26.04
CA VAL A 429 1.12 16.40 -25.95
C VAL A 429 2.10 15.76 -26.92
N ASN A 430 2.14 16.25 -28.16
CA ASN A 430 3.07 15.76 -29.16
C ASN A 430 4.53 16.01 -28.78
N GLN A 431 4.82 17.17 -28.18
CA GLN A 431 6.16 17.49 -27.67
C GLN A 431 6.53 16.55 -26.51
N PHE A 432 5.66 16.43 -25.51
CA PHE A 432 5.83 15.56 -24.35
C PHE A 432 6.17 14.12 -24.78
N VAL A 433 5.36 13.53 -25.66
CA VAL A 433 5.57 12.15 -26.10
C VAL A 433 6.86 11.98 -26.91
N THR A 434 7.25 13.00 -27.68
CA THR A 434 8.52 12.97 -28.41
C THR A 434 9.72 12.98 -27.47
N ASP A 435 9.68 13.82 -26.43
CA ASP A 435 10.71 13.85 -25.40
C ASP A 435 10.76 12.53 -24.61
N LYS A 436 9.60 11.98 -24.22
CA LYS A 436 9.53 10.69 -23.53
C LYS A 436 10.06 9.51 -24.34
N LEU A 437 9.84 9.49 -25.65
CA LEU A 437 10.40 8.44 -26.51
C LEU A 437 11.94 8.49 -26.56
N ARG A 438 12.53 9.69 -26.45
CA ARG A 438 13.98 9.83 -26.31
C ARG A 438 14.44 9.30 -24.95
N ASP A 439 13.75 9.66 -23.86
CA ASP A 439 14.07 9.16 -22.52
C ASP A 439 14.00 7.63 -22.46
N LEU A 440 12.96 7.03 -23.05
CA LEU A 440 12.79 5.57 -23.12
C LEU A 440 13.96 4.92 -23.88
N ASN A 441 14.34 5.45 -25.03
CA ASN A 441 15.46 4.92 -25.80
C ASN A 441 16.81 5.06 -25.07
N ASP A 442 17.01 6.12 -24.29
CA ASP A 442 18.21 6.24 -23.46
C ASP A 442 18.17 5.33 -22.23
N TYR A 443 16.97 5.09 -21.68
CA TYR A 443 16.74 4.07 -20.67
C TYR A 443 17.06 2.67 -21.17
N ASP A 444 16.55 2.26 -22.34
CA ASP A 444 16.78 0.92 -22.91
C ASP A 444 18.28 0.61 -23.07
N LYS A 445 19.07 1.58 -23.54
CA LYS A 445 20.53 1.44 -23.59
C LYS A 445 21.17 1.25 -22.22
N LYS A 446 20.65 1.90 -21.17
CA LYS A 446 21.12 1.70 -19.79
C LYS A 446 20.74 0.31 -19.30
N VAL A 447 19.54 -0.19 -19.64
CA VAL A 447 19.10 -1.56 -19.31
C VAL A 447 20.09 -2.57 -19.90
N ASP A 448 20.43 -2.44 -21.19
CA ASP A 448 21.38 -3.36 -21.86
C ASP A 448 22.73 -3.45 -21.10
N VAL A 449 23.29 -2.30 -20.69
CA VAL A 449 24.55 -2.25 -19.94
C VAL A 449 24.43 -2.94 -18.58
N ILE A 450 23.31 -2.72 -17.88
CA ILE A 450 23.09 -3.26 -16.54
C ILE A 450 22.77 -4.75 -16.58
N GLU A 451 22.09 -5.23 -17.62
CA GLU A 451 21.92 -6.67 -17.87
C GLU A 451 23.27 -7.36 -18.14
N GLU A 452 24.19 -6.68 -18.83
CA GLU A 452 25.54 -7.19 -19.01
C GLU A 452 26.28 -7.34 -17.67
N LEU A 453 26.21 -6.30 -16.81
CA LEU A 453 26.76 -6.32 -15.44
C LEU A 453 26.17 -7.45 -14.59
N LYS A 454 24.86 -7.64 -14.65
CA LYS A 454 24.18 -8.77 -13.99
C LYS A 454 24.70 -10.11 -14.53
N SER A 455 24.93 -10.23 -15.84
CA SER A 455 25.49 -11.46 -16.41
C SER A 455 26.91 -11.73 -15.91
N TYR A 456 27.72 -10.69 -15.65
CA TYR A 456 29.05 -10.85 -15.04
C TYR A 456 28.94 -11.36 -13.60
N LEU A 457 27.97 -10.88 -12.83
CA LEU A 457 27.66 -11.38 -11.49
C LEU A 457 27.27 -12.87 -11.53
N ASP A 458 26.34 -13.23 -12.41
CA ASP A 458 25.83 -14.61 -12.53
C ASP A 458 26.93 -15.61 -12.93
N ARG A 459 27.95 -15.15 -13.67
CA ARG A 459 29.14 -15.94 -14.03
C ARG A 459 30.25 -15.92 -12.97
N GLY A 460 30.06 -15.22 -11.85
CA GLY A 460 31.08 -15.06 -10.80
C GLY A 460 32.29 -14.23 -11.24
N GLN A 461 32.13 -13.40 -12.28
CA GLN A 461 33.17 -12.51 -12.80
C GLN A 461 33.17 -11.14 -12.11
N MET A 462 32.10 -10.80 -11.40
CA MET A 462 31.98 -9.65 -10.51
C MET A 462 31.37 -10.08 -9.18
N THR A 463 31.70 -9.35 -8.12
CA THR A 463 31.09 -9.46 -6.80
C THR A 463 29.81 -8.63 -6.71
N ARG A 464 28.95 -8.92 -5.72
CA ARG A 464 27.74 -8.14 -5.46
C ARG A 464 28.05 -6.67 -5.19
N ASP A 465 29.09 -6.38 -4.40
CA ASP A 465 29.50 -5.00 -4.07
C ASP A 465 29.96 -4.23 -5.31
N GLU A 466 30.73 -4.86 -6.20
CA GLU A 466 31.16 -4.23 -7.46
C GLU A 466 29.96 -3.90 -8.37
N VAL A 467 28.96 -4.78 -8.44
CA VAL A 467 27.73 -4.54 -9.20
C VAL A 467 26.90 -3.43 -8.59
N ILE A 468 26.75 -3.40 -7.26
CA ILE A 468 26.04 -2.34 -6.54
C ILE A 468 26.66 -0.97 -6.85
N VAL A 469 27.99 -0.87 -6.79
CA VAL A 469 28.72 0.37 -7.11
C VAL A 469 28.58 0.73 -8.58
N ALA A 470 28.74 -0.24 -9.50
CA ALA A 470 28.67 0.02 -10.94
C ALA A 470 27.27 0.45 -11.37
N VAL A 471 26.23 -0.26 -10.96
CA VAL A 471 24.83 0.06 -11.28
C VAL A 471 24.42 1.38 -10.62
N GLY A 472 24.78 1.59 -9.34
CA GLY A 472 24.50 2.85 -8.64
C GLY A 472 25.18 4.08 -9.25
N GLY A 473 26.28 3.91 -9.99
CA GLY A 473 26.91 5.01 -10.74
C GLY A 473 26.29 5.30 -12.11
N LEU A 474 25.44 4.41 -12.64
CA LEU A 474 24.76 4.55 -13.92
C LEU A 474 23.33 5.11 -13.78
N LEU A 475 22.73 4.91 -12.61
CA LEU A 475 21.45 5.45 -12.17
C LEU A 475 21.62 6.90 -11.73
#